data_AF-A0A9E7CNN6-F1
#
_entry.id   AF-A0A9E7CNN6-F1
#
_cell.length_a   1.000
_cell.length_b   1.000
_cell.length_c   1.000
_cell.angle_alpha   90.00
_cell.angle_beta   90.00
_cell.angle_gamma   90.00
#
_symmetry.space_group_name_H-M   'P 1'
#
loop_
_entity.id
_entity.type
_entity.pdbx_description
1 polymer ?
#
loop_
_entity_poly.entity_id
_entity_poly.type
_entity_poly.pdbx_seq_one_letter_code
_entity_poly.pdbx_strand_id
1 'polypeptide(L)'
;MSPEKPNDKRLPRTKRAKNPPRFTLVERDFEILHAVLSNRFLSTRQVWWLFPDSSEKNLTVRLRYLYHHGYLDRIQLPVSSSQEGLIYAMTEKGAGLLAEHDGVDRKQIKWNRYLNKVQPTHIQHLLAINDMLISYQHALTRAKSQGELKDFLIIRGDPKQHKLTVQLMDKDGHRRNKSVIPDAILLLQPPEGEHGVYFIEVDRGTMSTGRWQEKVEVYREFTQSAQLEAKWHSHWAILLTVTTSEKRLVSIAEKTVASGGRRGYWFTTFDGIAPDSALAKLWVRGTDLYRLRNEQVLKQAEITDIKRLSLLDALRFDNG
;
A
#
# COMPACT_ATOMS: atom_id res chain seq x y z
N MET A 1 -7.56 -30.81 -48.48
CA MET A 1 -7.17 -29.46 -48.03
C MET A 1 -7.41 -29.38 -46.54
N SER A 2 -6.35 -29.43 -45.74
CA SER A 2 -6.46 -29.20 -44.29
C SER A 2 -6.81 -27.73 -44.04
N PRO A 3 -7.74 -27.40 -43.12
CA PRO A 3 -8.06 -26.02 -42.83
C PRO A 3 -6.84 -25.34 -42.19
N GLU A 4 -6.38 -24.25 -42.80
CA GLU A 4 -5.35 -23.39 -42.20
C GLU A 4 -5.82 -22.94 -40.81
N LYS A 5 -5.00 -23.23 -39.78
CA LYS A 5 -5.18 -22.63 -38.46
C LYS A 5 -5.17 -21.11 -38.62
N PRO A 6 -6.11 -20.36 -38.01
CA PRO A 6 -6.05 -18.91 -38.06
C PRO A 6 -4.69 -18.47 -37.55
N ASN A 7 -4.00 -17.65 -38.34
CA ASN A 7 -2.72 -17.06 -37.99
C ASN A 7 -2.93 -16.15 -36.76
N ASP A 8 -2.80 -16.73 -35.56
CA ASP A 8 -3.02 -16.04 -34.28
C ASP A 8 -1.84 -15.11 -34.01
N LYS A 9 -1.77 -14.02 -34.77
CA LYS A 9 -0.77 -12.97 -34.59
C LYS A 9 -0.89 -12.45 -33.16
N ARG A 10 0.11 -12.77 -32.35
CA ARG A 10 0.23 -12.33 -30.96
C ARG A 10 -0.03 -10.83 -30.86
N LEU A 11 -1.04 -10.43 -30.07
CA LEU A 11 -1.41 -9.03 -29.93
C LEU A 11 -0.25 -8.19 -29.35
N PRO A 12 -0.06 -6.95 -29.83
CA PRO A 12 1.02 -6.09 -29.34
C PRO A 12 0.88 -5.76 -27.85
N ARG A 13 1.99 -5.76 -27.11
CA ARG A 13 1.96 -5.49 -25.66
C ARG A 13 1.79 -4.00 -25.34
N THR A 14 2.44 -3.13 -26.10
CA THR A 14 2.60 -1.69 -25.79
C THR A 14 1.78 -0.76 -26.67
N LYS A 15 1.12 -1.29 -27.71
CA LYS A 15 0.24 -0.54 -28.62
C LYS A 15 -1.09 -1.26 -28.75
N ARG A 16 -2.18 -0.52 -28.96
CA ARG A 16 -3.50 -1.13 -29.19
C ARG A 16 -3.52 -1.76 -30.58
N ALA A 17 -4.31 -2.82 -30.73
CA ALA A 17 -4.49 -3.46 -32.02
C ALA A 17 -5.49 -2.62 -32.82
N LYS A 18 -5.27 -2.44 -34.12
CA LYS A 18 -6.23 -1.72 -34.98
C LYS A 18 -7.60 -2.42 -34.99
N ASN A 19 -7.55 -3.75 -35.12
CA ASN A 19 -8.72 -4.62 -35.07
C ASN A 19 -8.55 -5.60 -33.90
N PRO A 20 -8.98 -5.24 -32.68
CA PRO A 20 -8.88 -6.14 -31.54
C PRO A 20 -9.80 -7.37 -31.75
N PRO A 21 -9.42 -8.56 -31.24
CA PRO A 21 -10.29 -9.74 -31.37
C PRO A 21 -11.62 -9.53 -30.65
N ARG A 22 -12.63 -10.32 -31.04
CA ARG A 22 -13.92 -10.34 -30.35
C ARG A 22 -13.72 -10.61 -28.86
N PHE A 23 -14.46 -9.87 -28.05
CA PHE A 23 -14.35 -9.88 -26.60
C PHE A 23 -15.74 -9.63 -26.03
N THR A 24 -16.20 -10.53 -25.17
CA THR A 24 -17.46 -10.40 -24.45
C THR A 24 -17.13 -10.04 -23.02
N LEU A 25 -17.71 -8.93 -22.54
CA LEU A 25 -17.59 -8.51 -21.15
C LEU A 25 -18.32 -9.50 -20.25
N VAL A 26 -17.76 -9.76 -19.07
CA VAL A 26 -18.42 -10.53 -17.99
C VAL A 26 -18.24 -9.79 -16.67
N GLU A 27 -18.92 -10.22 -15.61
CA GLU A 27 -18.85 -9.58 -14.29
C GLU A 27 -17.41 -9.30 -13.80
N ARG A 28 -16.51 -10.28 -13.96
CA ARG A 28 -15.08 -10.15 -13.62
C ARG A 28 -14.40 -8.95 -14.30
N ASP A 29 -14.84 -8.51 -15.47
CA ASP A 29 -14.31 -7.29 -16.09
C ASP A 29 -14.69 -6.03 -15.34
N PHE A 30 -15.94 -5.94 -14.90
CA PHE A 30 -16.44 -4.80 -14.13
C PHE A 30 -15.78 -4.78 -12.75
N GLU A 31 -15.60 -5.94 -12.12
CA GLU A 31 -14.82 -6.08 -10.89
C GLU A 31 -13.36 -5.60 -11.07
N ILE A 32 -12.70 -5.98 -12.18
CA ILE A 32 -11.34 -5.49 -12.50
C ILE A 32 -11.33 -3.97 -12.71
N LEU A 33 -12.33 -3.43 -13.41
CA LEU A 33 -12.43 -1.98 -13.64
C LEU A 33 -12.64 -1.23 -12.31
N HIS A 34 -13.53 -1.71 -11.43
CA HIS A 34 -13.74 -1.19 -10.08
C HIS A 34 -12.47 -1.22 -9.24
N ALA A 35 -11.71 -2.31 -9.33
CA ALA A 35 -10.42 -2.44 -8.66
C ALA A 35 -9.41 -1.41 -9.18
N VAL A 36 -9.30 -1.21 -10.49
CA VAL A 36 -8.40 -0.21 -11.08
C VAL A 36 -8.84 1.21 -10.72
N LEU A 37 -10.14 1.51 -10.70
CA LEU A 37 -10.67 2.81 -10.27
C LEU A 37 -10.27 3.12 -8.82
N SER A 38 -10.50 2.16 -7.92
CA SER A 38 -10.27 2.32 -6.47
C SER A 38 -8.78 2.43 -6.11
N ASN A 39 -7.92 1.76 -6.89
CA ASN A 39 -6.47 1.74 -6.65
C ASN A 39 -5.69 2.69 -7.57
N ARG A 40 -6.38 3.32 -8.53
CA ARG A 40 -5.88 4.20 -9.60
C ARG A 40 -4.93 3.54 -10.61
N PHE A 41 -3.96 2.78 -10.11
CA PHE A 41 -3.01 1.99 -10.89
C PHE A 41 -2.91 0.59 -10.30
N LEU A 42 -2.91 -0.44 -11.13
CA LEU A 42 -2.64 -1.81 -10.69
C LEU A 42 -1.64 -2.48 -11.61
N SER A 43 -0.68 -3.19 -11.03
CA SER A 43 0.15 -4.12 -11.80
C SER A 43 -0.61 -5.40 -12.12
N THR A 44 -0.15 -6.16 -13.12
CA THR A 44 -0.71 -7.49 -13.41
C THR A 44 -0.74 -8.37 -12.15
N ARG A 45 0.34 -8.37 -11.35
CA ARG A 45 0.46 -9.17 -10.12
C ARG A 45 -0.60 -8.77 -9.08
N GLN A 46 -0.82 -7.47 -8.89
CA GLN A 46 -1.82 -6.97 -7.94
C GLN A 46 -3.25 -7.36 -8.33
N VAL A 47 -3.55 -7.40 -9.64
CA VAL A 47 -4.83 -7.93 -10.12
C VAL A 47 -4.96 -9.41 -9.81
N TRP A 48 -3.91 -10.21 -9.94
CA TRP A 48 -3.94 -11.62 -9.55
C TRP A 48 -4.22 -11.81 -8.06
N TRP A 49 -3.57 -11.00 -7.22
CA TRP A 49 -3.79 -11.05 -5.78
C TRP A 49 -5.24 -10.70 -5.41
N LEU A 50 -5.79 -9.62 -5.97
CA LEU A 50 -7.18 -9.22 -5.71
C LEU A 50 -8.24 -10.27 -6.09
N PHE A 51 -7.91 -11.17 -7.01
CA PHE A 51 -8.84 -12.12 -7.60
C PHE A 51 -8.29 -13.56 -7.54
N PRO A 52 -8.02 -14.09 -6.32
CA PRO A 52 -7.34 -15.37 -6.15
C PRO A 52 -8.19 -16.58 -6.59
N ASP A 53 -9.50 -16.38 -6.73
CA ASP A 53 -10.46 -17.34 -7.25
C ASP A 53 -10.40 -17.49 -8.79
N SER A 54 -9.69 -16.60 -9.48
CA SER A 54 -9.49 -16.65 -10.93
C SER A 54 -8.05 -17.02 -11.28
N SER A 55 -7.87 -17.90 -12.29
CA SER A 55 -6.52 -18.22 -12.76
C SER A 55 -5.79 -16.99 -13.32
N GLU A 56 -4.50 -16.86 -13.01
CA GLU A 56 -3.63 -15.77 -13.51
C GLU A 56 -3.65 -15.66 -15.04
N LYS A 57 -3.69 -16.81 -15.73
CA LYS A 57 -3.80 -16.88 -17.19
C LYS A 57 -5.09 -16.23 -17.68
N ASN A 58 -6.23 -16.54 -17.07
CA ASN A 58 -7.51 -15.93 -17.43
C ASN A 58 -7.48 -14.42 -17.19
N LEU A 59 -7.10 -13.99 -15.98
CA LEU A 59 -6.99 -12.57 -15.62
C LEU A 59 -6.09 -11.79 -16.59
N THR A 60 -4.94 -12.36 -16.96
CA THR A 60 -4.01 -11.76 -17.94
C THR A 60 -4.65 -11.60 -19.31
N VAL A 61 -5.44 -12.59 -19.74
CA VAL A 61 -6.19 -12.53 -21.00
C VAL A 61 -7.27 -11.45 -20.93
N ARG A 62 -8.02 -11.35 -19.83
CA ARG A 62 -9.04 -10.30 -19.62
C ARG A 62 -8.42 -8.91 -19.63
N LEU A 63 -7.37 -8.68 -18.85
CA LEU A 63 -6.61 -7.42 -18.82
C LEU A 63 -6.09 -7.02 -20.21
N ARG A 64 -5.64 -8.00 -21.00
CA ARG A 64 -5.23 -7.78 -22.39
C ARG A 64 -6.39 -7.32 -23.25
N TYR A 65 -7.56 -7.95 -23.16
CA TYR A 65 -8.73 -7.51 -23.92
C TYR A 65 -9.27 -6.16 -23.47
N LEU A 66 -9.38 -5.91 -22.17
CA LEU A 66 -9.76 -4.61 -21.62
C LEU A 66 -8.82 -3.49 -22.12
N TYR A 67 -7.52 -3.77 -22.22
CA TYR A 67 -6.58 -2.88 -22.88
C TYR A 67 -6.83 -2.77 -24.39
N HIS A 68 -6.94 -3.84 -25.16
CA HIS A 68 -7.11 -3.69 -26.61
C HIS A 68 -8.43 -3.02 -27.02
N HIS A 69 -9.48 -3.13 -26.19
CA HIS A 69 -10.80 -2.54 -26.42
C HIS A 69 -10.97 -1.11 -25.90
N GLY A 70 -9.95 -0.52 -25.27
CA GLY A 70 -10.01 0.88 -24.88
C GLY A 70 -10.38 1.12 -23.42
N TYR A 71 -10.81 0.12 -22.66
CA TYR A 71 -11.33 0.28 -21.29
C TYR A 71 -10.24 0.53 -20.25
N LEU A 72 -9.08 -0.11 -20.43
CA LEU A 72 -7.87 0.14 -19.66
C LEU A 72 -6.78 0.72 -20.55
N ASP A 73 -5.90 1.50 -19.95
CA ASP A 73 -4.62 1.92 -20.51
C ASP A 73 -3.46 1.14 -19.90
N ARG A 74 -2.31 1.15 -20.57
CA ARG A 74 -1.07 0.56 -20.06
C ARG A 74 -0.02 1.64 -19.90
N ILE A 75 0.35 1.94 -18.65
CA ILE A 75 1.34 2.95 -18.35
C ILE A 75 2.74 2.35 -18.52
N GLN A 76 3.60 3.05 -19.26
CA GLN A 76 4.99 2.67 -19.43
C GLN A 76 5.83 3.46 -18.42
N LEU A 77 6.51 2.72 -17.54
CA LEU A 77 7.56 3.29 -16.70
C LEU A 77 8.93 3.16 -17.38
N PRO A 78 9.92 3.97 -17.00
CA PRO A 78 11.30 3.80 -17.45
C PRO A 78 11.82 2.38 -17.21
N VAL A 79 12.72 1.89 -18.06
CA VAL A 79 13.22 0.49 -18.05
C VAL A 79 13.80 0.06 -16.70
N SER A 80 14.37 0.98 -15.91
CA SER A 80 14.83 0.74 -14.54
C SER A 80 13.74 0.32 -13.56
N SER A 81 12.46 0.46 -13.95
CA SER A 81 11.27 0.10 -13.18
C SER A 81 10.58 -1.16 -13.72
N SER A 82 11.26 -1.92 -14.59
CA SER A 82 10.72 -3.06 -15.34
C SER A 82 10.22 -4.23 -14.50
N GLN A 83 10.55 -4.28 -13.20
CA GLN A 83 10.11 -5.33 -12.29
C GLN A 83 8.60 -5.28 -11.99
N GLU A 84 7.95 -4.13 -12.16
CA GLU A 84 6.51 -3.93 -11.87
C GLU A 84 5.57 -4.60 -12.90
N GLY A 85 6.11 -5.14 -13.99
CA GLY A 85 5.30 -5.70 -15.07
C GLY A 85 4.48 -4.66 -15.83
N LEU A 86 3.28 -5.04 -16.29
CA LEU A 86 2.36 -4.11 -16.96
C LEU A 86 1.50 -3.41 -15.91
N ILE A 87 1.42 -2.09 -16.01
CA ILE A 87 0.63 -1.24 -15.10
C ILE A 87 -0.60 -0.76 -15.84
N TYR A 88 -1.76 -1.00 -15.25
CA TYR A 88 -3.05 -0.66 -15.81
C TYR A 88 -3.64 0.56 -15.12
N ALA A 89 -4.23 1.44 -15.92
CA ALA A 89 -4.98 2.61 -15.47
C ALA A 89 -6.32 2.67 -16.21
N MET A 90 -7.35 3.22 -15.58
CA MET A 90 -8.66 3.37 -16.23
C MET A 90 -8.62 4.47 -17.30
N THR A 91 -9.40 4.29 -18.37
CA THR A 91 -9.64 5.31 -19.40
C THR A 91 -11.02 5.95 -19.24
N GLU A 92 -11.30 7.01 -20.00
CA GLU A 92 -12.65 7.59 -20.08
C GLU A 92 -13.67 6.55 -20.55
N LYS A 93 -13.30 5.71 -21.53
CA LYS A 93 -14.17 4.63 -22.03
C LYS A 93 -14.46 3.59 -20.94
N GLY A 94 -13.47 3.23 -20.13
CA GLY A 94 -13.65 2.33 -18.99
C GLY A 94 -14.56 2.91 -17.91
N ALA A 95 -14.39 4.21 -17.61
CA ALA A 95 -15.25 4.91 -16.67
C ALA A 95 -16.70 5.05 -17.16
N GLY A 96 -16.90 5.28 -18.47
CA GLY A 96 -18.22 5.23 -19.11
C GLY A 96 -18.88 3.86 -19.02
N LEU A 97 -18.10 2.80 -19.30
CA LEU A 97 -18.58 1.43 -19.21
C LEU A 97 -19.01 1.06 -17.78
N LEU A 98 -18.25 1.46 -16.75
CA LEU A 98 -18.64 1.24 -15.36
C LEU A 98 -19.91 2.00 -14.98
N ALA A 99 -20.04 3.26 -15.41
CA ALA A 99 -21.24 4.04 -15.12
C ALA A 99 -22.51 3.40 -15.68
N GLU A 100 -22.44 2.90 -16.92
CA GLU A 100 -23.52 2.16 -17.57
C GLU A 100 -23.86 0.86 -16.81
N HIS A 101 -22.83 0.09 -16.43
CA HIS A 101 -22.99 -1.14 -15.66
C HIS A 101 -23.67 -0.92 -14.31
N ASP A 102 -23.21 0.10 -13.56
CA ASP A 102 -23.69 0.39 -12.21
C ASP A 102 -25.02 1.18 -12.22
N GLY A 103 -25.52 1.58 -13.39
CA GLY A 103 -26.75 2.36 -13.52
C GLY A 103 -26.65 3.77 -12.93
N VAL A 104 -25.45 4.36 -12.91
CA VAL A 104 -25.19 5.68 -12.33
C VAL A 104 -24.78 6.71 -13.39
N ASP A 105 -24.95 8.00 -13.09
CA ASP A 105 -24.42 9.05 -13.95
C ASP A 105 -22.89 8.97 -13.99
N ARG A 106 -22.31 9.15 -15.18
CA ARG A 106 -20.86 9.15 -15.41
C ARG A 106 -20.09 10.06 -14.43
N LYS A 107 -20.66 11.18 -13.98
CA LYS A 107 -20.04 12.12 -13.03
C LYS A 107 -19.87 11.54 -11.62
N GLN A 108 -20.61 10.50 -11.27
CA GLN A 108 -20.50 9.80 -9.98
C GLN A 108 -19.27 8.88 -9.95
N ILE A 109 -18.81 8.41 -11.12
CA ILE A 109 -17.53 7.70 -11.25
C ILE A 109 -16.40 8.72 -11.08
N LYS A 110 -15.68 8.62 -9.95
CA LYS A 110 -14.57 9.51 -9.54
C LYS A 110 -13.30 9.31 -10.37
N TRP A 111 -13.41 9.45 -11.69
CA TRP A 111 -12.31 9.35 -12.64
C TRP A 111 -12.16 10.65 -13.45
N ASN A 112 -10.92 11.08 -13.69
CA ASN A 112 -10.60 12.10 -14.68
C ASN A 112 -9.25 11.82 -15.37
N ARG A 113 -9.08 12.33 -16.59
CA ARG A 113 -7.90 12.07 -17.43
C ARG A 113 -6.56 12.49 -16.82
N TYR A 114 -6.56 13.47 -15.92
CA TYR A 114 -5.33 13.98 -15.29
C TYR A 114 -4.83 13.05 -14.18
N LEU A 115 -5.68 12.14 -13.67
CA LEU A 115 -5.25 11.11 -12.73
C LEU A 115 -4.18 10.17 -13.33
N ASN A 116 -4.16 9.99 -14.65
CA ASN A 116 -3.15 9.16 -15.30
C ASN A 116 -1.84 9.93 -15.58
N LYS A 117 -1.85 11.27 -15.47
CA LYS A 117 -0.70 12.14 -15.77
C LYS A 117 0.09 12.45 -14.51
N VAL A 118 0.89 11.50 -14.06
CA VAL A 118 1.71 11.62 -12.85
C VAL A 118 3.13 11.13 -13.10
N GLN A 119 4.07 11.60 -12.28
CA GLN A 119 5.47 11.21 -12.37
C GLN A 119 5.64 9.70 -12.07
N PRO A 120 6.60 9.02 -12.72
CA PRO A 120 6.88 7.60 -12.47
C PRO A 120 7.05 7.24 -10.99
N THR A 121 7.74 8.09 -10.23
CA THR A 121 7.97 7.90 -8.79
C THR A 121 6.66 7.89 -7.98
N HIS A 122 5.66 8.67 -8.39
CA HIS A 122 4.34 8.69 -7.76
C HIS A 122 3.55 7.41 -8.08
N ILE A 123 3.60 6.93 -9.33
CA ILE A 123 2.96 5.67 -9.72
C ILE A 123 3.51 4.52 -8.89
N GLN A 124 4.83 4.40 -8.83
CA GLN A 124 5.48 3.34 -8.07
C GLN A 124 5.21 3.42 -6.56
N HIS A 125 5.09 4.63 -6.00
CA HIS A 125 4.69 4.79 -4.60
C HIS A 125 3.24 4.34 -4.38
N LEU A 126 2.31 4.68 -5.28
CA LEU A 126 0.94 4.17 -5.22
C LEU A 126 0.88 2.64 -5.37
N LEU A 127 1.66 2.05 -6.28
CA LEU A 127 1.75 0.60 -6.42
C LEU A 127 2.26 -0.06 -5.14
N ALA A 128 3.29 0.51 -4.51
CA ALA A 128 3.80 -0.01 -3.24
C ALA A 128 2.75 0.09 -2.11
N ILE A 129 1.95 1.17 -2.05
CA ILE A 129 0.80 1.24 -1.12
C ILE A 129 -0.23 0.15 -1.44
N ASN A 130 -0.50 -0.10 -2.72
CA ASN A 130 -1.46 -1.12 -3.15
C ASN A 130 -0.99 -2.53 -2.76
N ASP A 131 0.30 -2.83 -2.87
CA ASP A 131 0.86 -4.11 -2.39
C ASP A 131 0.55 -4.31 -0.91
N MET A 132 0.73 -3.28 -0.07
CA MET A 132 0.41 -3.33 1.36
C MET A 132 -1.08 -3.58 1.60
N LEU A 133 -1.93 -2.76 0.99
CA LEU A 133 -3.38 -2.81 1.21
C LEU A 133 -3.98 -4.15 0.78
N ILE A 134 -3.59 -4.64 -0.39
CA ILE A 134 -4.04 -5.94 -0.92
C ILE A 134 -3.53 -7.05 0.00
N SER A 135 -2.23 -7.05 0.33
CA SER A 135 -1.65 -8.10 1.16
C SER A 135 -2.31 -8.20 2.54
N TYR A 136 -2.56 -7.05 3.18
CA TYR A 136 -3.29 -7.02 4.45
C TYR A 136 -4.75 -7.42 4.32
N GLN A 137 -5.43 -7.06 3.24
CA GLN A 137 -6.81 -7.50 3.02
C GLN A 137 -6.91 -9.01 3.04
N HIS A 138 -6.02 -9.73 2.35
CA HIS A 138 -6.00 -11.20 2.37
C HIS A 138 -5.64 -11.76 3.74
N ALA A 139 -4.52 -11.32 4.30
CA ALA A 139 -4.01 -11.89 5.54
C ALA A 139 -4.97 -11.65 6.73
N LEU A 140 -5.57 -10.46 6.81
CA LEU A 140 -6.53 -10.12 7.87
C LEU A 140 -7.89 -10.81 7.68
N THR A 141 -8.36 -10.99 6.43
CA THR A 141 -9.57 -11.78 6.15
C THR A 141 -9.38 -13.22 6.62
N ARG A 142 -8.21 -13.81 6.36
CA ARG A 142 -7.86 -15.14 6.84
C ARG A 142 -7.76 -15.20 8.37
N ALA A 143 -7.06 -14.27 9.00
CA ALA A 143 -6.94 -14.22 10.46
C ALA A 143 -8.33 -14.10 11.14
N LYS A 144 -9.24 -13.31 10.56
CA LYS A 144 -10.63 -13.20 11.02
C LYS A 144 -11.38 -14.52 10.89
N SER A 145 -11.28 -15.21 9.76
CA SER A 145 -11.96 -16.51 9.57
C SER A 145 -11.42 -17.62 10.47
N GLN A 146 -10.17 -17.48 10.92
CA GLN A 146 -9.52 -18.39 11.88
C GLN A 146 -9.76 -18.01 13.35
N GLY A 147 -10.46 -16.90 13.63
CA GLY A 147 -10.75 -16.43 14.98
C GLY A 147 -9.58 -15.73 15.68
N GLU A 148 -8.49 -15.43 14.98
CA GLU A 148 -7.35 -14.68 15.52
C GLU A 148 -7.65 -13.17 15.64
N LEU A 149 -8.65 -12.69 14.90
CA LEU A 149 -9.19 -11.33 14.96
C LEU A 149 -10.71 -11.39 15.01
N LYS A 150 -11.32 -10.49 15.79
CA LYS A 150 -12.77 -10.29 15.79
C LYS A 150 -13.20 -9.45 14.58
N ASP A 151 -12.48 -8.37 14.33
CA ASP A 151 -12.72 -7.52 13.17
C ASP A 151 -11.48 -6.74 12.74
N PHE A 152 -11.53 -6.14 11.56
CA PHE A 152 -10.50 -5.22 11.10
C PHE A 152 -11.05 -4.19 10.12
N LEU A 153 -10.36 -3.06 10.01
CA LEU A 153 -10.58 -2.05 8.98
C LEU A 153 -9.26 -1.67 8.33
N ILE A 154 -9.26 -1.59 7.00
CA ILE A 154 -8.13 -1.12 6.19
C ILE A 154 -8.55 0.17 5.51
N ILE A 155 -7.77 1.23 5.71
CA ILE A 155 -8.08 2.56 5.19
C ILE A 155 -6.88 3.05 4.39
N ARG A 156 -7.12 3.51 3.16
CA ARG A 156 -6.13 4.30 2.42
C ARG A 156 -6.11 5.73 2.95
N GLY A 157 -4.93 6.29 3.12
CA GLY A 157 -4.75 7.71 3.45
C GLY A 157 -5.55 8.63 2.55
N ASP A 158 -6.37 9.48 3.15
CA ASP A 158 -7.13 10.52 2.44
C ASP A 158 -6.86 11.88 3.10
N PRO A 159 -6.39 12.89 2.35
CA PRO A 159 -6.06 14.20 2.90
C PRO A 159 -7.23 14.94 3.58
N LYS A 160 -8.48 14.62 3.24
CA LYS A 160 -9.67 15.28 3.80
C LYS A 160 -10.15 14.60 5.08
N GLN A 161 -9.97 13.28 5.20
CA GLN A 161 -10.52 12.49 6.30
C GLN A 161 -9.48 12.08 7.36
N HIS A 162 -8.25 11.82 6.92
CA HIS A 162 -7.21 11.14 7.71
C HIS A 162 -6.01 12.02 8.04
N LYS A 163 -6.13 13.33 7.86
CA LYS A 163 -5.10 14.30 8.23
C LYS A 163 -4.97 14.40 9.75
N LEU A 164 -3.79 14.11 10.28
CA LEU A 164 -3.44 14.25 11.70
C LEU A 164 -2.80 15.61 11.87
N THR A 165 -3.27 16.40 12.84
CA THR A 165 -2.79 17.77 13.04
C THR A 165 -2.49 18.01 14.50
N VAL A 166 -1.26 18.46 14.76
CA VAL A 166 -0.76 18.77 16.11
C VAL A 166 -0.13 20.16 16.11
N GLN A 167 0.01 20.74 17.29
CA GLN A 167 0.78 21.97 17.48
C GLN A 167 2.20 21.62 17.90
N LEU A 168 3.18 21.94 17.04
CA LEU A 168 4.60 21.80 17.38
C LEU A 168 5.20 23.18 17.62
N MET A 169 6.16 23.27 18.54
CA MET A 169 6.94 24.48 18.78
C MET A 169 8.11 24.52 17.78
N ASP A 170 8.27 25.63 17.06
CA ASP A 170 9.42 25.83 16.19
C ASP A 170 10.67 26.27 17.00
N LYS A 171 11.82 26.36 16.31
CA LYS A 171 13.10 26.74 16.92
C LYS A 171 13.10 28.16 17.50
N ASP A 172 12.18 29.00 17.04
CA ASP A 172 12.02 30.38 17.46
C ASP A 172 10.99 30.51 18.61
N GLY A 173 10.46 29.39 19.11
CA GLY A 173 9.49 29.33 20.20
C GLY A 173 8.03 29.52 19.78
N HIS A 174 7.74 29.66 18.49
CA HIS A 174 6.36 29.82 18.02
C HIS A 174 5.65 28.48 17.85
N ARG A 175 4.39 28.40 18.27
CA ARG A 175 3.54 27.23 18.01
C ARG A 175 3.01 27.26 16.59
N ARG A 176 3.20 26.17 15.84
CA ARG A 176 2.69 25.99 14.48
C ARG A 176 1.92 24.69 14.35
N ASN A 177 0.81 24.75 13.63
CA ASN A 177 0.09 23.56 13.22
C ASN A 177 0.92 22.79 12.18
N LYS A 178 1.19 21.53 12.48
CA LYS A 178 1.88 20.60 11.60
C LYS A 178 0.99 19.39 11.39
N SER A 179 1.06 18.82 10.18
CA SER A 179 0.16 17.73 9.82
C SER A 179 0.81 16.65 8.98
N VAL A 180 0.36 15.43 9.20
CA VAL A 180 0.72 14.26 8.39
C VAL A 180 -0.55 13.56 7.93
N ILE A 181 -0.48 12.91 6.77
CA ILE A 181 -1.51 11.98 6.28
C ILE A 181 -0.80 10.64 6.16
N PRO A 182 -1.19 9.61 6.92
CA PRO A 182 -0.68 8.26 6.75
C PRO A 182 -0.97 7.75 5.34
N ASP A 183 -0.09 6.94 4.76
CA ASP A 183 -0.34 6.34 3.44
C ASP A 183 -1.47 5.30 3.53
N ALA A 184 -1.54 4.59 4.66
CA ALA A 184 -2.65 3.73 5.04
C ALA A 184 -2.79 3.64 6.57
N ILE A 185 -3.94 3.14 7.02
CA ILE A 185 -4.27 2.89 8.43
C ILE A 185 -4.88 1.48 8.52
N LEU A 186 -4.44 0.69 9.49
CA LEU A 186 -5.11 -0.55 9.88
C LEU A 186 -5.68 -0.36 11.29
N LEU A 187 -6.94 -0.76 11.47
CA LEU A 187 -7.55 -0.91 12.78
C LEU A 187 -7.79 -2.40 12.99
N LEU A 188 -7.16 -3.00 13.99
CA LEU A 188 -7.23 -4.44 14.24
C LEU A 188 -7.90 -4.69 15.58
N GLN A 189 -9.09 -5.29 15.57
CA GLN A 189 -9.83 -5.65 16.78
C GLN A 189 -9.50 -7.10 17.16
N PRO A 190 -8.77 -7.33 18.26
CA PRO A 190 -8.56 -8.68 18.78
C PRO A 190 -9.88 -9.28 19.30
N PRO A 191 -9.94 -10.61 19.51
CA PRO A 191 -11.08 -11.27 20.15
C PRO A 191 -11.46 -10.64 21.50
N GLU A 192 -10.44 -10.28 22.28
CA GLU A 192 -10.55 -9.63 23.59
C GLU A 192 -9.52 -8.50 23.69
N GLY A 193 -9.88 -7.45 24.44
CA GLY A 193 -9.03 -6.27 24.64
C GLY A 193 -9.30 -5.13 23.66
N GLU A 194 -8.48 -4.11 23.78
CA GLU A 194 -8.52 -2.89 22.96
C GLU A 194 -8.03 -3.16 21.52
N HIS A 195 -8.63 -2.51 20.53
CA HIS A 195 -8.13 -2.58 19.16
C HIS A 195 -6.86 -1.76 18.97
N GLY A 196 -5.98 -2.28 18.12
CA GLY A 196 -4.75 -1.61 17.74
C GLY A 196 -4.92 -0.67 16.55
N VAL A 197 -4.30 0.50 16.63
CA VAL A 197 -4.18 1.45 15.50
C VAL A 197 -2.79 1.33 14.89
N TYR A 198 -2.71 1.07 13.60
CA TYR A 198 -1.44 0.98 12.87
C TYR A 198 -1.43 1.99 11.73
N PHE A 199 -0.54 2.98 11.79
CA PHE A 199 -0.27 3.89 10.68
C PHE A 199 0.78 3.28 9.77
N ILE A 200 0.60 3.36 8.45
CA ILE A 200 1.55 2.83 7.47
C ILE A 200 2.16 3.99 6.68
N GLU A 201 3.47 3.94 6.52
CA GLU A 201 4.28 4.83 5.69
C GLU A 201 5.14 4.00 4.71
N VAL A 202 5.08 4.34 3.44
CA VAL A 202 5.80 3.67 2.35
C VAL A 202 6.99 4.53 1.92
N ASP A 203 8.18 4.22 2.41
CA ASP A 203 9.40 4.95 2.06
C ASP A 203 10.13 4.32 0.87
N ARG A 204 10.03 4.96 -0.30
CA ARG A 204 10.77 4.57 -1.51
C ARG A 204 12.12 5.28 -1.67
N GLY A 205 12.64 5.88 -0.61
CA GLY A 205 13.93 6.60 -0.66
C GLY A 205 13.89 7.97 -1.33
N THR A 206 12.72 8.47 -1.71
CA THR A 206 12.54 9.76 -2.41
C THR A 206 12.30 10.93 -1.47
N MET A 207 11.95 10.67 -0.21
CA MET A 207 11.67 11.69 0.79
C MET A 207 12.96 12.21 1.43
N SER A 208 13.04 13.53 1.62
CA SER A 208 14.15 14.16 2.33
C SER A 208 14.13 13.82 3.82
N THR A 209 15.32 13.81 4.44
CA THR A 209 15.46 13.55 5.88
C THR A 209 14.61 14.52 6.71
N GLY A 210 14.65 15.82 6.44
CA GLY A 210 13.88 16.80 7.22
C GLY A 210 12.36 16.58 7.16
N ARG A 211 11.81 16.19 6.01
CA ARG A 211 10.38 15.86 5.91
C ARG A 211 10.01 14.60 6.70
N TRP A 212 10.91 13.61 6.73
CA TRP A 212 10.70 12.43 7.56
C TRP A 212 10.72 12.75 9.06
N GLN A 213 11.67 13.56 9.51
CA GLN A 213 11.77 13.97 10.91
C GLN A 213 10.51 14.72 11.36
N GLU A 214 10.01 15.64 10.53
CA GLU A 214 8.75 16.34 10.78
C GLU A 214 7.56 15.37 10.88
N LYS A 215 7.48 14.35 10.01
CA LYS A 215 6.44 13.30 10.13
C LYS A 215 6.56 12.56 11.47
N VAL A 216 7.77 12.18 11.87
CA VAL A 216 8.01 11.47 13.13
C VAL A 216 7.59 12.31 14.33
N GLU A 217 7.90 13.61 14.34
CA GLU A 217 7.46 14.54 15.39
C GLU A 217 5.94 14.65 15.45
N VAL A 218 5.26 14.78 14.30
CA VAL A 218 3.79 14.83 14.25
C VAL A 218 3.18 13.55 14.77
N TYR A 219 3.66 12.38 14.33
CA TYR A 219 3.15 11.10 14.83
C TYR A 219 3.39 10.96 16.33
N ARG A 220 4.57 11.30 16.84
CA ARG A 220 4.90 11.19 18.26
C ARG A 220 3.96 12.04 19.12
N GLU A 221 3.76 13.30 18.72
CA GLU A 221 2.86 14.20 19.43
C GLU A 221 1.40 13.72 19.33
N PHE A 222 0.99 13.26 18.14
CA PHE A 222 -0.38 12.82 17.91
C PHE A 222 -0.73 11.58 18.76
N THR A 223 0.15 10.58 18.79
CA THR A 223 -0.09 9.32 19.53
C THR A 223 -0.04 9.47 21.04
N GLN A 224 0.53 10.57 21.55
CA GLN A 224 0.53 10.92 22.97
C GLN A 224 -0.62 11.84 23.36
N SER A 225 -1.40 12.32 22.37
CA SER A 225 -2.51 13.24 22.60
C SER A 225 -3.85 12.50 22.72
N ALA A 226 -4.82 13.13 23.39
CA ALA A 226 -6.20 12.65 23.44
C ALA A 226 -6.89 12.57 22.06
N GLN A 227 -6.28 13.12 20.99
CA GLN A 227 -6.82 13.03 19.63
C GLN A 227 -6.83 11.60 19.09
N LEU A 228 -5.89 10.75 19.54
CA LEU A 228 -5.85 9.35 19.13
C LEU A 228 -7.12 8.62 19.61
N GLU A 229 -7.41 8.71 20.91
CA GLU A 229 -8.60 8.12 21.52
C GLU A 229 -9.88 8.74 20.97
N ALA A 230 -9.93 10.07 20.80
CA ALA A 230 -11.11 10.74 20.26
C ALA A 230 -11.42 10.34 18.80
N LYS A 231 -10.38 10.09 17.98
CA LYS A 231 -10.54 9.77 16.55
C LYS A 231 -10.73 8.29 16.29
N TRP A 232 -10.09 7.44 17.07
CA TRP A 232 -10.05 5.99 16.82
C TRP A 232 -10.36 5.13 18.03
N HIS A 233 -10.72 5.69 19.19
CA HIS A 233 -11.08 4.93 20.40
C HIS A 233 -9.99 3.95 20.85
N SER A 234 -8.73 4.31 20.64
CA SER A 234 -7.57 3.53 21.07
C SER A 234 -6.57 4.41 21.84
N HIS A 235 -5.90 3.85 22.83
CA HIS A 235 -4.88 4.51 23.64
C HIS A 235 -3.47 4.33 23.08
N TRP A 236 -3.30 3.49 22.07
CA TRP A 236 -1.98 3.22 21.50
C TRP A 236 -2.02 3.10 19.98
N ALA A 237 -0.90 3.44 19.36
CA ALA A 237 -0.73 3.25 17.93
C ALA A 237 0.72 2.88 17.60
N ILE A 238 0.88 2.16 16.50
CA ILE A 238 2.19 1.80 15.94
C ILE A 238 2.33 2.43 14.56
N LEU A 239 3.44 3.13 14.32
CA LEU A 239 3.86 3.54 12.99
C LEU A 239 4.67 2.41 12.35
N LEU A 240 4.09 1.81 11.32
CA LEU A 240 4.67 0.82 10.43
C LEU A 240 5.33 1.51 9.24
N THR A 241 6.63 1.33 9.06
CA THR A 241 7.38 1.87 7.92
C THR A 241 7.89 0.75 7.03
N VAL A 242 7.53 0.76 5.76
CA VAL A 242 7.98 -0.22 4.77
C VAL A 242 8.93 0.45 3.79
N THR A 243 10.08 -0.17 3.54
CA THR A 243 11.11 0.43 2.69
C THR A 243 11.81 -0.58 1.77
N THR A 244 12.77 -0.10 0.97
CA THR A 244 13.32 -0.83 -0.19
C THR A 244 14.41 -1.83 0.12
N SER A 245 15.19 -1.65 1.18
CA SER A 245 16.31 -2.55 1.50
C SER A 245 16.65 -2.49 2.98
N GLU A 246 17.37 -3.48 3.47
CA GLU A 246 17.86 -3.51 4.86
C GLU A 246 18.74 -2.31 5.21
N LYS A 247 19.62 -1.90 4.27
CA LYS A 247 20.43 -0.68 4.43
C LYS A 247 19.55 0.56 4.60
N ARG A 248 18.48 0.68 3.81
CA ARG A 248 17.54 1.81 3.92
C ARG A 248 16.73 1.72 5.21
N LEU A 249 16.32 0.51 5.60
CA LEU A 249 15.58 0.20 6.83
C LEU A 249 16.36 0.64 8.07
N VAL A 250 17.65 0.30 8.17
CA VAL A 250 18.52 0.77 9.27
C VAL A 250 18.67 2.28 9.25
N SER A 251 18.87 2.88 8.06
CA SER A 251 19.03 4.34 7.92
C SER A 251 17.79 5.13 8.33
N ILE A 252 16.59 4.69 7.94
CA ILE A 252 15.34 5.37 8.29
C ILE A 252 14.97 5.15 9.76
N ALA A 253 15.22 3.96 10.31
CA ALA A 253 15.04 3.69 11.73
C ALA A 253 15.93 4.59 12.60
N GLU A 254 17.21 4.76 12.23
CA GLU A 254 18.11 5.68 12.94
C GLU A 254 17.57 7.10 12.97
N LYS A 255 17.19 7.64 11.80
CA LYS A 255 16.62 8.99 11.71
C LYS A 255 15.34 9.14 12.55
N THR A 256 14.54 8.08 12.61
CA THR A 256 13.32 8.04 13.42
C THR A 256 13.65 8.12 14.92
N VAL A 257 14.56 7.27 15.39
CA VAL A 257 14.97 7.23 16.80
C VAL A 257 15.68 8.53 17.21
N ALA A 258 16.55 9.06 16.36
CA ALA A 258 17.23 10.34 16.58
C ALA A 258 16.26 11.53 16.68
N SER A 259 15.07 11.41 16.07
CA SER A 259 13.99 12.40 16.15
C SER A 259 12.99 12.09 17.28
N GLY A 260 13.35 11.22 18.23
CA GLY A 260 12.53 10.86 19.38
C GLY A 260 11.47 9.77 19.11
N GLY A 261 11.40 9.22 17.90
CA GLY A 261 10.53 8.09 17.56
C GLY A 261 11.06 6.77 18.09
N ARG A 262 10.85 6.50 19.39
CA ARG A 262 11.39 5.32 20.09
C ARG A 262 10.38 4.17 20.18
N ARG A 263 9.34 4.33 21.02
CA ARG A 263 8.28 3.32 21.21
C ARG A 263 7.22 3.45 20.11
N GLY A 264 6.71 2.33 19.61
CA GLY A 264 5.67 2.31 18.58
C GLY A 264 6.15 2.58 17.14
N TYR A 265 7.44 2.44 16.82
CA TYR A 265 7.96 2.63 15.45
C TYR A 265 8.60 1.34 14.94
N TRP A 266 7.96 0.71 13.96
CA TRP A 266 8.34 -0.62 13.45
C TRP A 266 8.66 -0.55 11.96
N PHE A 267 9.59 -1.38 11.52
CA PHE A 267 10.16 -1.32 10.18
C PHE A 267 10.22 -2.70 9.53
N THR A 268 10.00 -2.73 8.22
CA THR A 268 10.23 -3.92 7.38
C THR A 268 10.56 -3.51 5.94
N THR A 269 10.88 -4.48 5.09
CA THR A 269 11.13 -4.26 3.65
C THR A 269 9.96 -4.72 2.79
N PHE A 270 9.87 -4.23 1.56
CA PHE A 270 8.84 -4.67 0.60
C PHE A 270 8.88 -6.19 0.34
N ASP A 271 10.07 -6.80 0.40
CA ASP A 271 10.26 -8.22 0.11
C ASP A 271 9.48 -9.14 1.07
N GLY A 272 9.22 -8.66 2.30
CA GLY A 272 8.46 -9.41 3.29
C GLY A 272 6.95 -9.34 3.12
N ILE A 273 6.42 -8.41 2.31
CA ILE A 273 4.99 -8.14 2.23
C ILE A 273 4.36 -8.79 1.00
N ALA A 274 3.61 -9.84 1.26
CA ALA A 274 2.76 -10.53 0.30
C ALA A 274 1.47 -11.03 0.98
N PRO A 275 0.42 -11.40 0.22
CA PRO A 275 -0.87 -11.85 0.77
C PRO A 275 -0.79 -13.00 1.78
N ASP A 276 0.18 -13.89 1.64
CA ASP A 276 0.42 -15.06 2.49
C ASP A 276 1.38 -14.79 3.66
N SER A 277 2.16 -13.71 3.60
CA SER A 277 3.19 -13.39 4.59
C SER A 277 2.93 -12.12 5.41
N ALA A 278 1.96 -11.27 5.05
CA ALA A 278 1.82 -9.93 5.64
C ALA A 278 1.60 -9.88 7.18
N LEU A 279 1.11 -10.98 7.78
CA LEU A 279 0.98 -11.15 9.23
C LEU A 279 2.09 -12.00 9.86
N ALA A 280 3.07 -12.46 9.08
CA ALA A 280 4.24 -13.13 9.61
C ALA A 280 5.07 -12.19 10.51
N LYS A 281 6.08 -12.75 11.17
CA LYS A 281 7.03 -11.97 11.96
C LYS A 281 8.00 -11.22 11.04
N LEU A 282 7.56 -10.08 10.54
CA LEU A 282 8.29 -9.24 9.57
C LEU A 282 8.87 -7.98 10.20
N TRP A 283 8.32 -7.53 11.33
CA TRP A 283 8.51 -6.18 11.84
C TRP A 283 9.61 -6.11 12.87
N VAL A 284 10.53 -5.17 12.69
CA VAL A 284 11.61 -4.88 13.64
C VAL A 284 11.36 -3.52 14.29
N ARG A 285 11.56 -3.41 15.62
CA ARG A 285 11.43 -2.12 16.31
C ARG A 285 12.59 -1.20 15.95
N GLY A 286 12.30 0.09 15.76
CA GLY A 286 13.31 1.11 15.44
C GLY A 286 14.45 1.18 16.45
N THR A 287 14.15 1.00 17.74
CA THR A 287 15.17 0.97 18.80
C THR A 287 16.13 -0.22 18.71
N ASP A 288 15.67 -1.37 18.20
CA ASP A 288 16.52 -2.55 18.04
C ASP A 288 17.47 -2.35 16.85
N LEU A 289 16.98 -1.75 15.75
CA LEU A 289 17.80 -1.37 14.60
C LEU A 289 18.83 -0.29 14.94
N TYR A 290 18.46 0.68 15.77
CA TYR A 290 19.37 1.71 16.23
C TYR A 290 20.49 1.14 17.09
N ARG A 291 20.18 0.18 17.98
CA ARG A 291 21.18 -0.55 18.77
C ARG A 291 22.11 -1.37 17.86
N LEU A 292 21.54 -2.15 16.93
CA LEU A 292 22.33 -2.94 15.96
C LEU A 292 23.34 -2.08 15.22
N ARG A 293 22.96 -0.89 14.73
CA ARG A 293 23.89 -0.04 14.00
C ARG A 293 25.08 0.39 14.87
N ASN A 294 24.82 0.75 16.12
CA ASN A 294 25.89 1.11 17.05
C ASN A 294 26.78 -0.12 17.35
N GLU A 295 26.18 -1.30 17.47
CA GLU A 295 26.92 -2.56 17.66
C GLU A 295 27.71 -2.98 16.40
N GLN A 296 27.20 -2.79 15.19
CA GLN A 296 27.93 -3.04 13.93
C GLN A 296 29.16 -2.15 13.79
N VAL A 297 29.05 -0.88 14.23
CA VAL A 297 30.20 0.02 14.34
C VAL A 297 31.23 -0.52 15.34
N LEU A 298 30.80 -1.33 16.31
CA LEU A 298 31.63 -1.82 17.43
C LEU A 298 32.12 -3.27 17.29
N LYS A 299 31.41 -4.20 16.63
CA LYS A 299 31.75 -5.60 16.21
C LYS A 299 30.52 -6.46 15.79
N GLN A 300 30.59 -7.06 14.59
CA GLN A 300 29.95 -8.32 14.09
C GLN A 300 28.41 -8.58 14.11
N ALA A 301 27.54 -7.72 14.65
CA ALA A 301 26.11 -8.03 14.69
C ALA A 301 25.42 -8.01 13.30
N GLU A 302 24.57 -9.00 12.98
CA GLU A 302 23.79 -9.03 11.72
C GLU A 302 22.31 -8.70 11.95
N ILE A 303 21.66 -8.15 10.92
CA ILE A 303 20.22 -7.81 10.98
C ILE A 303 19.31 -9.05 11.08
N THR A 304 19.83 -10.21 10.70
CA THR A 304 19.23 -11.54 10.86
C THR A 304 19.02 -11.90 12.32
N ASP A 305 19.87 -11.40 13.23
CA ASP A 305 19.81 -11.66 14.67
C ASP A 305 18.70 -10.88 15.39
N ILE A 306 18.14 -9.85 14.75
CA ILE A 306 17.10 -9.05 15.39
C ILE A 306 15.76 -9.79 15.40
N LYS A 307 15.16 -9.87 16.61
CA LYS A 307 13.79 -10.36 16.80
C LYS A 307 12.80 -9.60 15.93
N ARG A 308 12.06 -10.35 15.11
CA ARG A 308 10.92 -9.83 14.34
C ARG A 308 9.60 -10.13 15.04
N LEU A 309 8.64 -9.24 14.84
CA LEU A 309 7.31 -9.23 15.43
C LEU A 309 6.26 -9.32 14.31
N SER A 310 5.12 -9.90 14.63
CA SER A 310 3.90 -9.78 13.83
C SER A 310 3.04 -8.63 14.35
N LEU A 311 2.09 -8.15 13.54
CA LEU A 311 1.13 -7.17 14.02
C LEU A 311 0.26 -7.72 15.16
N LEU A 312 -0.08 -9.02 15.09
CA LEU A 312 -0.87 -9.70 16.11
C LEU A 312 -0.13 -9.83 17.44
N ASP A 313 1.21 -9.93 17.43
CA ASP A 313 2.00 -9.89 18.67
C ASP A 313 1.76 -8.57 19.42
N ALA A 314 1.63 -7.44 18.71
CA ALA A 314 1.38 -6.13 19.34
C ALA A 314 0.03 -6.04 20.07
N LEU A 315 -1.00 -6.74 19.59
CA LEU A 315 -2.33 -6.76 20.21
C LEU A 315 -2.34 -7.50 21.55
N ARG A 316 -1.36 -8.36 21.80
CA ARG A 316 -1.28 -9.20 23.01
C ARG A 316 -0.43 -8.59 24.12
N PHE A 317 0.26 -7.50 23.83
CA PHE A 317 0.98 -6.76 24.85
C PHE A 317 0.05 -5.68 25.41
N ASP A 318 -0.37 -5.85 26.67
CA ASP A 318 -0.79 -4.72 27.50
C ASP A 318 0.36 -3.70 27.47
N ASN A 319 0.21 -2.67 26.65
CA ASN A 319 1.17 -1.57 26.59
C ASN A 319 0.85 -0.61 27.75
N GLY A 320 1.09 -1.11 28.97
CA GLY A 320 1.23 -0.28 30.17
C GLY A 320 2.52 0.54 30.16
#